data_AF-A0A5R8Z567-F1
#
_entry.id   AF-A0A5R8Z567-F1
#
_cell.length_a   1.000
_cell.length_b   1.000
_cell.length_c   1.000
_cell.angle_alpha   90.00
_cell.angle_beta   90.00
_cell.angle_gamma   90.00
#
_symmetry.space_group_name_H-M   'P 1'
#
loop_
_entity.id
_entity.type
_entity.pdbx_description
1 polymer ?
#
loop_
_entity_poly.entity_id
_entity_poly.type
_entity_poly.pdbx_seq_one_letter_code
_entity_poly.pdbx_strand_id
1 'polypeptide(L)'
;MAIMSVSRRDAALEGLAEAIRNVTVPDAPAVIDALVEPYVDSDGESALKATIVLDAPDEGGWSADFTHALRRRVNRLAVEHGLDEHVYVSLFTEEEFESREDIDEYLDDDATPAIDRELLQDQRDWS
;
A
#
# COMPACT_ATOMS: atom_id res chain seq x y z
N MET A 1 -23.22 -8.61 -16.63
CA MET A 1 -23.13 -9.52 -15.47
C MET A 1 -21.73 -9.37 -14.86
N ALA A 2 -21.41 -8.20 -14.29
CA ALA A 2 -20.04 -7.84 -13.86
C ALA A 2 -19.95 -7.28 -12.42
N ILE A 3 -21.09 -7.07 -11.77
CA ILE A 3 -21.18 -6.39 -10.46
C ILE A 3 -20.86 -7.35 -9.30
N MET A 4 -21.04 -8.67 -9.48
CA MET A 4 -20.79 -9.67 -8.42
C MET A 4 -19.31 -10.04 -8.25
N SER A 5 -18.49 -9.92 -9.30
CA SER A 5 -17.08 -10.34 -9.26
C SER A 5 -16.19 -9.32 -8.55
N VAL A 6 -16.48 -8.03 -8.68
CA VAL A 6 -15.78 -6.95 -7.96
C VAL A 6 -15.98 -7.13 -6.45
N SER A 7 -17.22 -7.35 -6.00
CA SER A 7 -17.53 -7.57 -4.58
C SER A 7 -16.83 -8.79 -3.97
N ARG A 8 -16.57 -9.86 -4.75
CA ARG A 8 -15.84 -11.04 -4.24
C ARG A 8 -14.36 -10.73 -4.03
N ARG A 9 -13.76 -9.99 -4.96
CA ARG A 9 -12.34 -9.63 -4.86
C ARG A 9 -12.14 -8.64 -3.72
N ASP A 10 -13.00 -7.62 -3.60
CA ASP A 10 -12.94 -6.67 -2.49
C ASP A 10 -13.09 -7.37 -1.13
N ALA A 11 -14.03 -8.32 -1.02
CA ALA A 11 -14.17 -9.14 0.19
C ALA A 11 -12.94 -10.02 0.48
N ALA A 12 -12.24 -10.50 -0.55
CA ALA A 12 -11.00 -11.26 -0.38
C ALA A 12 -9.85 -10.36 0.09
N LEU A 13 -9.76 -9.13 -0.42
CA LEU A 13 -8.78 -8.13 0.02
C LEU A 13 -9.03 -7.68 1.46
N GLU A 14 -10.28 -7.39 1.81
CA GLU A 14 -10.68 -7.05 3.19
C GLU A 14 -10.41 -8.23 4.14
N GLY A 15 -10.75 -9.44 3.73
CA GLY A 15 -10.45 -10.65 4.51
C GLY A 15 -8.94 -10.87 4.69
N LEU A 16 -8.13 -10.58 3.66
CA LEU A 16 -6.67 -10.66 3.76
C LEU A 16 -6.13 -9.59 4.73
N ALA A 17 -6.61 -8.35 4.64
CA ALA A 17 -6.25 -7.28 5.57
C ALA A 17 -6.57 -7.66 7.02
N GLU A 18 -7.77 -8.21 7.29
CA GLU A 18 -8.14 -8.73 8.60
C GLU A 18 -7.23 -9.88 9.05
N ALA A 19 -6.90 -10.81 8.16
CA ALA A 19 -5.98 -11.90 8.49
C ALA A 19 -4.57 -11.40 8.83
N ILE A 20 -4.09 -10.37 8.14
CA ILE A 20 -2.79 -9.72 8.41
C ILE A 20 -2.80 -9.05 9.77
N ARG A 21 -3.87 -8.34 10.16
CA ARG A 21 -4.00 -7.74 11.51
C ARG A 21 -3.91 -8.78 12.63
N ASN A 22 -4.36 -10.00 12.37
CA ASN A 22 -4.30 -11.11 13.32
C ASN A 22 -3.02 -11.96 13.21
N VAL A 23 -2.05 -11.55 12.39
CA VAL A 23 -0.77 -12.27 12.30
C VAL A 23 0.00 -12.11 13.61
N THR A 24 0.31 -13.24 14.23
CA THR A 24 1.28 -13.31 15.32
C THR A 24 2.59 -13.85 14.78
N VAL A 25 3.64 -13.02 14.82
CA VAL A 25 5.02 -13.46 14.59
C VAL A 25 5.74 -13.42 15.95
N PRO A 26 6.54 -14.44 16.31
CA PRO A 26 7.32 -14.41 17.55
C PRO A 26 8.23 -13.19 17.60
N ASP A 27 8.30 -12.54 18.76
CA ASP A 27 9.13 -11.34 19.00
C ASP A 27 8.84 -10.17 18.04
N ALA A 28 7.64 -10.17 17.44
CA ALA A 28 7.19 -9.10 16.57
C ALA A 28 6.37 -8.05 17.33
N PRO A 29 6.45 -6.78 16.90
CA PRO A 29 5.51 -5.76 17.33
C PRO A 29 4.09 -6.12 16.90
N ALA A 30 3.11 -5.62 17.65
CA ALA A 30 1.71 -5.80 17.31
C ALA A 30 1.39 -5.05 16.00
N VAL A 31 0.56 -5.66 15.15
CA VAL A 31 -0.04 -4.98 14.01
C VAL A 31 -1.19 -4.12 14.54
N ILE A 32 -1.08 -2.80 14.36
CA ILE A 32 -2.10 -1.83 14.72
C ILE A 32 -3.17 -1.82 13.63
N ASP A 33 -2.74 -1.71 12.38
CA ASP A 33 -3.65 -1.73 11.23
C ASP A 33 -3.02 -2.38 9.99
N ALA A 34 -3.86 -2.80 9.06
CA ALA A 34 -3.42 -3.29 7.77
C ALA A 34 -4.45 -2.98 6.69
N LEU A 35 -3.95 -2.53 5.54
CA LEU A 35 -4.71 -2.28 4.32
C LEU A 35 -4.11 -3.09 3.17
N VAL A 36 -4.97 -3.68 2.34
CA VAL A 36 -4.53 -4.35 1.11
C VAL A 36 -5.30 -3.80 -0.07
N GLU A 37 -4.57 -3.39 -1.10
CA GLU A 37 -5.10 -2.77 -2.30
C GLU A 37 -4.51 -3.43 -3.57
N PRO A 38 -5.24 -3.40 -4.71
CA PRO A 38 -4.68 -3.77 -6.00
C PRO A 38 -3.49 -2.88 -6.35
N TYR A 39 -2.44 -3.47 -6.91
CA TYR A 39 -1.23 -2.76 -7.31
C TYR A 39 -0.77 -3.23 -8.69
N VAL A 40 -0.02 -2.38 -9.38
CA VAL A 40 0.67 -2.74 -10.62
C VAL A 40 2.15 -2.55 -10.36
N ASP A 41 2.93 -3.61 -10.54
CA ASP A 41 4.37 -3.54 -10.28
C ASP A 41 5.12 -2.79 -11.39
N SER A 42 6.45 -2.69 -11.22
CA SER A 42 7.31 -1.95 -12.15
C SER A 42 7.38 -2.58 -13.55
N ASP A 43 7.01 -3.86 -13.68
CA ASP A 43 6.96 -4.59 -14.94
C ASP A 43 5.57 -4.53 -15.60
N GLY A 44 4.60 -3.90 -14.93
CA GLY A 44 3.22 -3.78 -15.40
C GLY A 44 2.34 -4.98 -15.05
N GLU A 45 2.81 -5.88 -14.18
CA GLU A 45 2.07 -7.08 -13.78
C GLU A 45 1.11 -6.77 -12.63
N SER A 46 0.00 -7.53 -12.57
CA SER A 46 -0.98 -7.41 -11.49
C SER A 46 -0.40 -7.95 -10.19
N ALA A 47 -0.38 -7.09 -9.18
CA ALA A 47 0.15 -7.39 -7.86
C ALA A 47 -0.82 -6.88 -6.78
N LEU A 48 -0.46 -7.10 -5.52
CA LEU A 48 -1.12 -6.50 -4.37
C LEU A 48 -0.11 -5.68 -3.57
N LYS A 49 -0.57 -4.59 -2.98
CA LYS A 49 0.19 -3.80 -2.02
C LYS A 49 -0.49 -3.96 -0.66
N ALA A 50 0.29 -4.40 0.33
CA ALA A 50 -0.12 -4.46 1.71
C ALA A 50 0.63 -3.39 2.51
N THR A 51 -0.14 -2.44 3.04
CA THR A 51 0.33 -1.41 3.96
C THR A 51 0.04 -1.90 5.37
N ILE A 52 1.07 -2.06 6.20
CA ILE A 52 0.94 -2.60 7.56
C ILE A 52 1.50 -1.57 8.53
N VAL A 53 0.66 -1.14 9.48
CA VAL A 53 1.04 -0.25 10.57
C VAL A 53 1.34 -1.09 11.80
N LEU A 54 2.53 -0.93 12.36
CA LEU A 54 3.04 -1.68 13.50
C LEU A 54 3.28 -0.74 14.69
N ASP A 55 3.17 -1.29 15.89
CA ASP A 55 3.68 -0.63 17.10
C ASP A 55 5.20 -0.44 16.96
N ALA A 56 5.71 0.68 17.51
CA ALA A 56 6.99 1.29 17.14
C ALA A 56 8.18 0.30 17.00
N PRO A 57 9.13 0.56 16.08
CA PRO A 57 10.29 -0.31 15.89
C PRO A 57 11.22 -0.28 17.09
N ASP A 58 12.05 -1.32 17.18
CA ASP A 58 13.24 -1.28 18.04
C ASP A 58 14.17 -0.12 17.62
N GLU A 59 15.11 0.27 18.49
CA GLU A 59 16.07 1.38 18.27
C GLU A 59 16.85 1.29 16.93
N GLY A 60 16.86 0.12 16.27
CA GLY A 60 17.51 -0.13 14.97
C GLY A 60 16.56 -0.25 13.77
N GLY A 61 15.26 0.02 13.92
CA GLY A 61 14.25 -0.24 12.88
C GLY A 61 13.76 -1.69 12.87
N TRP A 62 13.07 -2.08 11.81
CA TRP A 62 12.55 -3.44 11.66
C TRP A 62 13.67 -4.43 11.34
N SER A 63 13.78 -5.51 12.12
CA SER A 63 14.79 -6.54 11.85
C SER A 63 14.54 -7.25 10.50
N ALA A 64 15.63 -7.62 9.81
CA ALA A 64 15.53 -8.32 8.53
C ALA A 64 14.79 -9.67 8.65
N ASP A 65 15.01 -10.39 9.75
CA ASP A 65 14.34 -11.66 10.02
C ASP A 65 12.83 -11.49 10.21
N PHE A 66 12.42 -10.47 10.98
CA PHE A 66 11.01 -10.13 11.16
C PHE A 66 10.35 -9.75 9.83
N THR A 67 10.95 -8.82 9.08
CA THR A 67 10.38 -8.36 7.80
C THR A 67 10.28 -9.52 6.79
N HIS A 68 11.26 -10.42 6.75
CA HIS A 68 11.22 -11.60 5.90
C HIS A 68 10.14 -12.59 6.33
N ALA A 69 10.03 -12.89 7.63
CA ALA A 69 9.01 -13.78 8.18
C ALA A 69 7.59 -13.25 7.92
N LEU A 70 7.37 -11.95 8.13
CA LEU A 70 6.10 -11.28 7.89
C LEU A 70 5.73 -11.33 6.41
N ARG A 71 6.64 -10.95 5.50
CA ARG A 71 6.40 -11.02 4.04
C ARG A 71 6.01 -12.43 3.58
N ARG A 72 6.69 -13.45 4.09
CA ARG A 72 6.39 -14.85 3.79
C ARG A 72 5.04 -15.28 4.34
N ARG A 73 4.65 -14.79 5.53
CA ARG A 73 3.33 -15.09 6.11
C ARG A 73 2.22 -14.40 5.33
N VAL A 74 2.38 -13.12 4.99
CA VAL A 74 1.42 -12.33 4.21
C VAL A 74 1.17 -12.95 2.83
N ASN A 75 2.23 -13.29 2.09
CA ASN A 75 2.06 -13.95 0.78
C ASN A 75 1.37 -15.32 0.91
N ARG A 76 1.59 -16.06 2.00
CA ARG A 76 0.85 -17.29 2.25
C ARG A 76 -0.62 -17.04 2.53
N LEU A 77 -0.94 -16.02 3.32
CA LEU A 77 -2.32 -15.63 3.60
C LEU A 77 -3.04 -15.22 2.32
N ALA A 78 -2.39 -14.51 1.40
CA ALA A 78 -2.98 -14.17 0.11
C ALA A 78 -3.42 -15.44 -0.65
N VAL A 79 -2.55 -16.44 -0.75
CA VAL A 79 -2.89 -17.73 -1.38
C VAL A 79 -4.01 -18.45 -0.63
N GLU A 80 -4.00 -18.45 0.71
CA GLU A 80 -5.08 -19.03 1.55
C GLU A 80 -6.44 -18.34 1.30
N HIS A 81 -6.44 -17.06 0.92
CA HIS A 81 -7.62 -16.28 0.55
C HIS A 81 -7.96 -16.34 -0.95
N GLY A 82 -7.25 -17.15 -1.74
CA GLY A 82 -7.48 -17.31 -3.18
C GLY A 82 -7.01 -16.13 -4.03
N LEU A 83 -6.02 -15.39 -3.53
CA LEU A 83 -5.31 -14.33 -4.24
C LEU A 83 -3.94 -14.90 -4.66
N ASP A 84 -3.75 -15.06 -5.97
CA ASP A 84 -2.54 -15.66 -6.55
C ASP A 84 -1.45 -14.62 -6.85
N GLU A 85 -1.77 -13.33 -6.68
CA GLU A 85 -0.87 -12.21 -6.92
C GLU A 85 0.21 -12.09 -5.83
N HIS A 86 1.40 -11.65 -6.24
CA HIS A 86 2.46 -11.32 -5.28
C HIS A 86 2.10 -10.10 -4.43
N VAL A 87 2.33 -10.19 -3.12
CA VAL A 87 2.04 -9.10 -2.18
C VAL A 87 3.33 -8.35 -1.83
N TYR A 88 3.37 -7.08 -2.22
CA TYR A 88 4.40 -6.12 -1.80
C TYR A 88 4.02 -5.54 -0.44
N VAL A 89 4.87 -5.77 0.57
CA VAL A 89 4.63 -5.33 1.95
C VAL A 89 5.44 -4.08 2.28
N SER A 90 4.73 -3.04 2.68
CA SER A 90 5.27 -1.79 3.23
C SER A 90 4.91 -1.68 4.70
N LEU A 91 5.89 -1.36 5.54
CA LEU A 91 5.73 -1.25 7.00
C LEU A 91 5.86 0.20 7.41
N PHE A 92 4.99 0.63 8.32
CA PHE A 92 4.97 1.97 8.89
C PHE A 92 4.80 1.90 10.40
N THR A 93 5.32 2.90 11.11
CA THR A 93 4.80 3.26 12.42
C THR A 93 3.51 4.05 12.29
N GLU A 94 2.78 4.19 13.40
CA GLU A 94 1.61 5.07 13.46
C GLU A 94 1.98 6.51 13.04
N GLU A 95 3.06 7.07 13.61
CA GLU A 95 3.56 8.42 13.28
C GLU A 95 3.93 8.57 11.79
N GLU A 96 4.61 7.57 11.20
CA GLU A 96 4.98 7.58 9.78
C GLU A 96 3.76 7.48 8.86
N PHE A 97 2.72 6.77 9.29
CA PHE A 97 1.50 6.59 8.53
C PHE A 97 0.63 7.86 8.58
N GLU A 98 0.40 8.41 9.77
CA GLU A 98 -0.35 9.67 9.97
C GLU A 98 0.32 10.82 9.20
N SER A 99 1.65 10.96 9.32
CA SER A 99 2.41 11.99 8.59
C SER A 99 2.29 11.88 7.07
N ARG A 100 1.88 10.71 6.56
CA ARG A 100 1.71 10.44 5.13
C ARG A 100 0.29 10.68 4.66
N GLU A 101 -0.71 10.31 5.47
CA GLU A 101 -2.11 10.67 5.23
C GLU A 101 -2.27 12.20 5.19
N ASP A 102 -1.57 12.92 6.07
CA ASP A 102 -1.47 14.38 6.03
C ASP A 102 -0.87 14.92 4.70
N ILE A 103 -0.11 14.12 3.95
CA ILE A 103 0.46 14.55 2.66
C ILE A 103 -0.48 14.22 1.52
N ASP A 104 -1.09 13.02 1.52
CA ASP A 104 -2.05 12.62 0.48
C ASP A 104 -3.35 13.47 0.57
N GLU A 105 -3.83 13.83 1.77
CA GLU A 105 -4.99 14.71 1.95
C GLU A 105 -4.74 16.14 1.42
N TYR A 106 -3.50 16.64 1.51
CA TYR A 106 -3.13 17.93 0.91
C TYR A 106 -2.93 17.86 -0.61
N LEU A 107 -2.69 16.67 -1.18
CA LEU A 107 -2.56 16.47 -2.63
C LEU A 107 -3.92 16.28 -3.32
N ASP A 108 -4.95 15.81 -2.60
CA ASP A 108 -6.32 15.72 -3.12
C ASP A 108 -7.06 17.08 -3.18
N ASP A 109 -6.66 18.08 -2.37
CA ASP A 109 -7.20 19.45 -2.46
C ASP A 109 -6.44 20.34 -3.47
N ASP A 110 -5.28 19.89 -3.98
CA ASP A 110 -4.48 20.61 -5.02
C ASP A 110 -4.28 19.76 -6.28
N ALA A 111 -5.39 19.30 -6.86
CA ALA A 111 -5.46 18.94 -8.27
C ALA A 111 -5.22 20.18 -9.17
N THR A 112 -3.98 20.66 -9.19
CA THR A 112 -3.20 21.28 -10.28
C THR A 112 -3.85 22.41 -11.10
N PRO A 113 -3.23 23.60 -11.10
CA PRO A 113 -2.92 24.20 -12.40
C PRO A 113 -1.55 24.91 -12.38
N ALA A 114 -0.44 24.17 -12.24
CA ALA A 114 0.89 24.80 -12.22
C ALA A 114 1.91 24.22 -13.21
N ILE A 115 1.51 23.35 -14.14
CA ILE A 115 2.38 22.90 -15.23
C ILE A 115 1.64 22.98 -16.58
N ASP A 116 1.12 24.16 -16.94
CA ASP A 116 0.80 24.49 -18.34
C ASP A 116 0.72 26.01 -18.57
N ARG A 117 1.77 26.75 -18.19
CA ARG A 117 1.85 28.20 -18.47
C ARG A 117 3.24 28.73 -18.85
N GLU A 118 4.10 27.89 -19.41
CA GLU A 118 5.37 28.33 -20.01
C GLU A 118 5.59 27.86 -21.45
N LEU A 119 4.54 27.45 -22.16
CA LEU A 119 4.61 27.03 -23.58
C LEU A 119 3.67 27.82 -24.52
N LEU A 120 3.25 29.03 -24.10
CA LEU A 120 2.37 29.92 -24.88
C LEU A 120 2.98 31.31 -25.17
N GLN A 121 4.28 31.52 -24.95
CA GLN A 121 4.95 32.80 -25.24
C GLN A 121 5.92 32.81 -26.43
N ASP A 122 6.15 31.69 -27.13
CA ASP A 122 7.11 31.66 -28.26
C ASP A 122 6.46 31.71 -29.66
N GLN A 123 5.16 32.01 -29.75
CA GLN A 123 4.43 32.14 -31.03
C GLN A 123 4.02 33.59 -31.36
N ARG A 124 4.82 34.58 -30.95
CA ARG A 124 4.57 36.01 -31.24
C ARG A 124 5.79 36.84 -31.66
N ASP A 125 6.82 36.21 -32.22
CA ASP A 125 7.93 36.93 -32.87
C ASP A 125 8.07 36.56 -34.37
N TRP A 126 6.94 36.33 -35.03
CA TRP A 126 6.85 36.46 -36.48
C TRP A 126 5.95 37.65 -36.83
N SER A 127 6.57 38.82 -36.86
CA SER A 127 6.11 39.98 -37.65
C SER A 127 7.30 40.64 -38.32
#